data_AF-A0A9F2RDE3-F1
#
_entry.id   AF-A0A9F2RDE3-F1
#
_cell.length_a   1.000
_cell.length_b   1.000
_cell.length_c   1.000
_cell.angle_alpha   90.00
_cell.angle_beta   90.00
_cell.angle_gamma   90.00
#
_symmetry.space_group_name_H-M   'P 1'
#
loop_
_entity.id
_entity.type
_entity.pdbx_description
1 polymer ?
#
loop_
_entity_poly.entity_id
_entity_poly.type
_entity_poly.pdbx_seq_one_letter_code
_entity_poly.pdbx_strand_id
1 'polypeptide(L)'
;MKMHFSIPLSEELLEKFGGRYVLYSVYLEGFLFCKLRYSQLHRWNEQLRRVFGKGMPLFPPKFYLAMTKSMADERRTQLEQYLQNVSVDPSVTKSDVFISFFRKLQQVSFSVPK
;
A
#
# COMPACT_ATOMS: atom_id res chain seq x y z
N MET A 1 7.80 -5.18 -18.44
CA MET A 1 8.61 -5.05 -17.21
C MET A 1 7.75 -5.48 -16.04
N LYS A 2 8.23 -6.42 -15.23
CA LYS A 2 7.60 -6.81 -13.97
C LYS A 2 8.01 -5.77 -12.92
N MET A 3 7.05 -5.18 -12.21
CA MET A 3 7.34 -4.23 -11.12
C MET A 3 7.59 -5.02 -9.83
N HIS A 4 8.81 -4.98 -9.31
CA HIS A 4 9.19 -5.67 -8.07
C HIS A 4 8.96 -4.76 -6.85
N PHE A 5 7.77 -4.88 -6.26
CA PHE A 5 7.44 -4.20 -5.01
C PHE A 5 7.97 -4.95 -3.78
N SER A 6 8.46 -4.19 -2.79
CA SER A 6 8.74 -4.68 -1.44
C SER A 6 8.30 -3.66 -0.38
N ILE A 7 8.05 -4.12 0.85
CA ILE A 7 7.73 -3.29 2.01
C ILE A 7 8.63 -3.71 3.16
N PRO A 8 9.93 -3.38 3.13
CA PRO A 8 10.90 -3.84 4.14
C PRO A 8 10.67 -3.20 5.51
N LEU A 9 10.00 -2.04 5.58
CA LEU A 9 9.87 -1.25 6.79
C LEU A 9 8.42 -0.80 7.03
N SER A 10 7.99 -0.90 8.29
CA SER A 10 6.78 -0.28 8.81
C SER A 10 7.05 0.46 10.11
N GLU A 11 6.50 1.65 10.25
CA GLU A 11 6.75 2.56 11.38
C GLU A 11 5.40 2.91 12.05
N GLU A 12 5.31 2.76 13.38
CA GLU A 12 4.14 3.25 14.14
C GLU A 12 4.34 4.73 14.46
N LEU A 13 3.42 5.56 14.01
CA LEU A 13 3.47 7.02 14.13
C LEU A 13 2.25 7.54 14.88
N LEU A 14 2.41 8.70 15.51
CA LEU A 14 1.34 9.45 16.17
C LEU A 14 0.75 10.48 15.20
N GLU A 15 -0.56 10.48 15.06
CA GLU A 15 -1.30 11.59 14.46
C GLU A 15 -1.30 12.79 15.40
N LYS A 16 -1.49 13.98 14.83
CA LYS A 16 -1.56 15.26 15.56
C LYS A 16 -2.60 15.26 16.69
N PHE A 17 -3.63 14.43 16.59
CA PHE A 17 -4.72 14.32 17.57
C PHE A 17 -4.60 13.09 18.50
N GLY A 18 -3.41 12.49 18.59
CA GLY A 18 -3.11 11.39 19.52
C GLY A 18 -3.50 9.98 19.04
N GLY A 19 -4.11 9.87 17.85
CA GLY A 19 -4.33 8.57 17.21
C GLY A 19 -3.02 7.93 16.75
N ARG A 20 -2.92 6.60 16.76
CA ARG A 20 -1.76 5.88 16.23
C ARG A 20 -2.06 5.33 14.84
N TYR A 21 -1.07 5.35 13.95
CA TYR A 21 -1.18 4.71 12.64
C TYR A 21 0.15 4.06 12.25
N VAL A 22 0.06 3.03 11.40
CA VAL A 22 1.24 2.38 10.83
C VAL A 22 1.46 2.95 9.43
N LEU A 23 2.68 3.42 9.19
CA LEU A 23 3.16 3.87 7.89
C LEU A 23 4.04 2.77 7.28
N TYR A 24 3.71 2.36 6.05
CA TYR A 24 4.44 1.36 5.30
C TYR A 24 5.31 2.06 4.25
N SER A 25 6.62 1.77 4.28
CA SER A 25 7.55 2.25 3.26
C SER A 25 7.62 1.24 2.12
N VAL A 26 7.03 1.59 0.99
CA VAL A 26 6.96 0.76 -0.21
C VAL A 26 8.16 1.08 -1.09
N TYR A 27 8.88 0.04 -1.48
CA TYR A 27 10.04 0.09 -2.36
C TYR A 27 9.68 -0.55 -3.71
N LEU A 28 10.27 -0.05 -4.78
CA LEU A 28 10.17 -0.59 -6.12
C LEU A 28 11.59 -0.75 -6.67
N GLU A 29 11.95 -1.97 -7.07
CA GLU A 29 13.31 -2.31 -7.55
C GLU A 29 14.42 -1.90 -6.56
N GLY A 30 14.13 -1.95 -5.25
CA GLY A 30 15.09 -1.59 -4.20
C GLY A 30 15.17 -0.10 -3.86
N PHE A 31 14.43 0.76 -4.54
CA PHE A 31 14.35 2.20 -4.22
C PHE A 31 13.08 2.54 -3.48
N LEU A 32 13.14 3.45 -2.50
CA LEU A 32 11.96 3.97 -1.82
C LEU A 32 11.03 4.59 -2.87
N PHE A 33 9.85 4.00 -3.04
CA PHE A 33 8.90 4.41 -4.06
C PHE A 33 7.84 5.33 -3.49
N CYS A 34 7.22 4.95 -2.37
CA CYS A 34 6.28 5.81 -1.65
C CYS A 34 6.09 5.34 -0.21
N LYS A 35 5.49 6.20 0.62
CA LYS A 35 5.01 5.82 1.95
C LYS A 35 3.49 5.90 1.98
N LEU A 36 2.83 4.93 2.62
CA LEU A 36 1.37 4.88 2.68
C LEU A 36 0.85 4.22 3.96
N ARG A 37 -0.45 4.39 4.21
CA ARG A 37 -1.19 3.73 5.30
C ARG A 37 -2.04 2.60 4.74
N TYR A 38 -2.34 1.61 5.59
CA TYR A 38 -3.26 0.52 5.25
C TYR A 38 -4.59 1.02 4.66
N SER A 39 -5.16 2.09 5.25
CA SER A 39 -6.44 2.65 4.80
C SER A 39 -6.38 3.24 3.38
N GLN A 40 -5.22 3.75 2.95
CA GLN A 40 -5.03 4.24 1.58
C GLN A 40 -5.01 3.07 0.59
N LEU A 41 -4.26 2.00 0.88
CA LEU A 41 -4.25 0.79 0.05
C LEU A 41 -5.62 0.10 0.01
N HIS A 42 -6.33 0.04 1.14
CA HIS A 42 -7.66 -0.55 1.17
C HIS A 42 -8.63 0.20 0.25
N ARG A 43 -8.66 1.54 0.30
CA ARG A 43 -9.51 2.36 -0.58
C ARG A 43 -9.15 2.17 -2.05
N TRP A 44 -7.86 2.05 -2.34
CA TRP A 44 -7.38 1.77 -3.69
C TRP A 44 -7.76 0.37 -4.19
N ASN A 45 -7.67 -0.67 -3.35
CA ASN A 45 -8.17 -2.01 -3.67
C ASN A 45 -9.67 -1.99 -4.03
N GLU A 46 -10.50 -1.25 -3.29
CA GLU A 46 -11.92 -1.10 -3.62
C GLU A 46 -12.12 -0.48 -5.02
N GLN A 47 -11.29 0.49 -5.41
CA GLN A 47 -11.32 1.09 -6.74
C GLN A 47 -10.89 0.09 -7.81
N LEU A 48 -9.81 -0.66 -7.59
CA LEU A 48 -9.36 -1.71 -8.50
C LEU A 48 -10.45 -2.78 -8.69
N ARG A 49 -11.08 -3.23 -7.62
CA ARG A 49 -12.17 -4.23 -7.67
C ARG A 49 -13.38 -3.74 -8.46
N ARG A 50 -13.67 -2.45 -8.46
CA ARG A 50 -14.74 -1.87 -9.30
C ARG A 50 -14.40 -1.90 -10.79
N VAL A 51 -13.13 -1.75 -11.15
CA VAL A 51 -12.68 -1.71 -12.55
C VAL A 51 -12.40 -3.09 -13.11
N PHE A 52 -11.69 -3.94 -12.36
CA PHE A 52 -11.20 -5.25 -12.81
C PHE A 52 -12.02 -6.43 -12.27
N GLY A 53 -12.98 -6.18 -11.37
CA GLY A 53 -13.90 -7.19 -10.86
C GLY A 53 -13.23 -8.24 -9.96
N LYS A 54 -13.72 -9.49 -10.07
CA LYS A 54 -13.36 -10.60 -9.17
C LYS A 54 -11.94 -11.15 -9.39
N GLY A 55 -11.23 -10.72 -10.44
CA GLY A 55 -9.86 -11.13 -10.71
C GLY A 55 -8.80 -10.55 -9.77
N MET A 56 -9.17 -9.59 -8.92
CA MET A 56 -8.22 -8.97 -7.99
C MET A 56 -7.84 -9.92 -6.83
N PRO A 57 -6.55 -9.99 -6.45
CA PRO A 57 -6.11 -10.80 -5.31
C PRO A 57 -6.79 -10.34 -4.03
N LEU A 58 -6.86 -11.24 -3.04
CA LEU A 58 -7.47 -10.95 -1.75
C LEU A 58 -6.70 -9.85 -1.02
N PHE A 59 -7.43 -8.86 -0.53
CA PHE A 59 -6.83 -7.77 0.24
C PHE A 59 -6.77 -8.16 1.73
N PRO A 60 -5.69 -7.83 2.45
CA PRO A 60 -5.57 -8.16 3.87
C PRO A 60 -6.73 -7.57 4.69
N PRO A 61 -7.34 -8.32 5.63
CA PRO A 61 -8.54 -7.87 6.33
C PRO A 61 -8.26 -6.73 7.31
N LYS A 62 -9.33 -5.98 7.62
CA LYS A 62 -9.32 -4.98 8.70
C LYS A 62 -9.29 -5.67 10.05
N PHE A 63 -8.54 -5.09 10.98
CA PHE A 63 -8.57 -5.46 12.38
C PHE A 63 -9.19 -4.28 13.14
N TYR A 64 -10.25 -4.55 13.90
CA TYR A 64 -10.97 -3.54 14.69
C TYR A 64 -10.44 -3.42 16.12
N LEU A 65 -9.55 -4.34 16.52
CA LEU A 65 -8.81 -4.32 17.77
C LEU A 65 -7.38 -3.84 17.53
N ALA A 66 -6.71 -3.41 18.61
CA ALA A 66 -5.28 -3.11 18.56
C ALA A 66 -4.48 -4.34 18.11
N MET A 67 -3.61 -4.14 17.13
CA MET A 67 -2.76 -5.22 16.62
C MET A 67 -1.55 -5.43 17.53
N THR A 68 -1.17 -6.69 17.73
CA THR A 68 0.15 -6.99 18.29
C THR A 68 1.24 -6.71 17.25
N LYS A 69 2.49 -6.62 17.68
CA LYS A 69 3.64 -6.46 16.78
C LYS A 69 3.69 -7.57 15.71
N SER A 70 3.46 -8.82 16.10
CA SER A 70 3.43 -9.97 15.19
C SER A 70 2.32 -9.84 14.13
N MET A 71 1.11 -9.41 14.51
CA MET A 71 0.03 -9.16 13.55
C MET A 71 0.39 -8.02 12.58
N ALA A 72 1.10 -6.99 13.07
CA ALA A 72 1.52 -5.86 12.24
C ALA A 72 2.55 -6.29 11.19
N ASP A 73 3.51 -7.13 11.58
CA ASP A 73 4.50 -7.72 10.69
C ASP A 73 3.85 -8.67 9.67
N GLU A 74 2.87 -9.48 10.08
CA GLU A 74 2.11 -10.33 9.17
C GLU A 74 1.35 -9.49 8.14
N ARG A 75 0.63 -8.45 8.58
CA ARG A 75 -0.08 -7.54 7.68
C ARG A 75 0.89 -6.87 6.70
N ARG A 76 2.09 -6.45 7.14
CA ARG A 76 3.11 -5.88 6.26
C ARG A 76 3.46 -6.85 5.12
N THR A 77 3.74 -8.10 5.47
CA THR A 77 4.05 -9.16 4.48
C THR A 77 2.87 -9.42 3.54
N GLN A 78 1.64 -9.45 4.05
CA GLN A 78 0.45 -9.64 3.22
C GLN A 78 0.21 -8.46 2.26
N LEU A 79 0.47 -7.22 2.69
CA LEU A 79 0.39 -6.03 1.82
C LEU A 79 1.46 -6.05 0.73
N GLU A 80 2.68 -6.50 1.05
CA GLU A 80 3.76 -6.68 0.07
C GLU A 80 3.35 -7.68 -1.01
N GLN A 81 2.91 -8.87 -0.59
CA GLN A 81 2.43 -9.91 -1.52
C GLN A 81 1.25 -9.43 -2.35
N TYR A 82 0.31 -8.69 -1.75
CA TYR A 82 -0.81 -8.11 -2.49
C TYR A 82 -0.32 -7.17 -3.60
N LEU A 83 0.61 -6.25 -3.32
CA LEU A 83 1.15 -5.34 -4.33
C LEU A 83 1.88 -6.08 -5.45
N GLN A 84 2.67 -7.11 -5.11
CA GLN A 84 3.35 -7.95 -6.09
C GLN A 84 2.35 -8.69 -6.99
N ASN A 85 1.27 -9.24 -6.42
CA ASN A 85 0.26 -9.97 -7.18
C ASN A 85 -0.56 -9.05 -8.09
N VAL A 86 -0.91 -7.85 -7.61
CA VAL A 86 -1.61 -6.84 -8.41
C VAL A 86 -0.75 -6.39 -9.59
N SER A 87 0.57 -6.30 -9.42
CA SER A 87 1.48 -5.82 -10.47
C SER A 87 1.85 -6.87 -11.53
N VAL A 88 1.42 -8.12 -11.36
CA VAL A 88 1.60 -9.17 -12.38
C VAL A 88 0.82 -8.87 -13.65
N ASP A 89 -0.39 -8.30 -13.51
CA ASP A 89 -1.27 -7.99 -14.65
C ASP A 89 -0.88 -6.63 -15.29
N PRO A 90 -0.41 -6.63 -16.56
CA PRO A 90 -0.08 -5.40 -17.26
C PRO A 90 -1.27 -4.46 -17.49
N SER A 91 -2.49 -5.00 -17.56
CA SER A 91 -3.70 -4.18 -17.73
C SER A 91 -3.96 -3.32 -16.48
N VAL A 92 -3.68 -3.87 -15.30
CA VAL A 92 -3.81 -3.17 -14.03
C VAL A 92 -2.72 -2.10 -13.91
N THR A 93 -1.46 -2.46 -14.13
CA THR A 93 -0.33 -1.51 -13.98
C THR A 93 -0.36 -0.35 -14.97
N LYS A 94 -0.96 -0.53 -16.16
CA LYS A 94 -1.15 0.52 -17.17
C LYS A 94 -2.42 1.36 -16.96
N SER A 95 -3.28 0.99 -16.02
CA SER A 95 -4.55 1.68 -15.81
C SER A 95 -4.38 3.02 -15.08
N ASP A 96 -5.28 3.96 -15.37
CA ASP A 96 -5.30 5.26 -14.70
C ASP A 96 -5.50 5.14 -13.19
N VAL A 97 -6.27 4.16 -12.72
CA VAL A 97 -6.50 3.92 -11.28
C VAL A 97 -5.21 3.51 -10.57
N PHE A 98 -4.35 2.72 -11.22
CA PHE A 98 -3.05 2.36 -10.68
C PHE A 98 -2.08 3.55 -10.71
N ILE A 99 -1.92 4.16 -11.89
CA ILE A 99 -0.94 5.23 -12.13
C ILE A 99 -1.25 6.47 -11.28
N SER A 100 -2.52 6.91 -11.25
CA SER A 100 -2.92 8.11 -10.50
C SER A 100 -2.72 7.95 -9.00
N PHE A 101 -2.99 6.76 -8.45
CA PHE A 101 -2.81 6.47 -7.03
C PHE A 101 -1.36 6.60 -6.61
N PHE A 102 -0.44 5.90 -7.28
CA PHE A 102 0.98 5.95 -6.93
C PHE A 102 1.61 7.31 -7.23
N ARG A 103 1.23 7.97 -8.33
CA ARG A 103 1.68 9.34 -8.62
C ARG A 103 1.31 10.30 -7.48
N LYS A 104 0.09 10.21 -6.96
CA LYS A 104 -0.37 11.03 -5.82
C LYS A 104 0.43 10.72 -4.56
N LEU A 105 0.70 9.44 -4.27
CA LEU A 105 1.48 9.06 -3.10
C LEU A 105 2.93 9.55 -3.17
N GLN A 106 3.55 9.51 -4.34
CA GLN A 106 4.90 10.04 -4.53
C GLN A 106 4.97 11.54 -4.25
N GLN A 107 4.00 12.32 -4.76
CA GLN A 107 3.93 13.76 -4.49
C GLN A 107 3.83 14.07 -2.99
N VAL A 108 3.08 13.27 -2.23
CA VAL A 108 2.93 13.45 -0.78
C VAL A 108 4.15 12.92 -0.01
N SER A 109 4.76 11.83 -0.46
CA SER A 109 5.90 11.20 0.24
C SER A 109 7.18 12.03 0.11
N PHE A 110 7.34 12.72 -1.02
CA PHE A 110 8.53 13.53 -1.32
C PHE A 110 8.25 15.03 -1.31
N SER A 111 7.06 15.47 -0.91
CA SER A 111 6.84 16.88 -0.63
C SER A 111 7.73 17.27 0.55
N VAL A 112 8.71 18.14 0.29
CA VAL A 112 9.52 18.78 1.33
C VAL A 112 8.56 19.45 2.32
N PRO A 113 8.64 19.15 3.62
CA PRO A 113 7.87 19.90 4.62
C PRO A 113 8.22 21.38 4.46
N LYS A 114 7.20 22.23 4.23
CA LYS A 114 7.37 23.68 4.40
C LYS A 114 7.57 24.01 5.87
#